data_AF-A0A957VN92-F1
#
_entry.id   AF-A0A957VN92-F1
#
_cell.length_a   1.000
_cell.length_b   1.000
_cell.length_c   1.000
_cell.angle_alpha   90.00
_cell.angle_beta   90.00
_cell.angle_gamma   90.00
#
_symmetry.space_group_name_H-M   'P 1'
#
loop_
_entity.id
_entity.type
_entity.pdbx_description
1 polymer ?
#
loop_
_entity_poly.entity_id
_entity_poly.type
_entity_poly.pdbx_seq_one_letter_code
_entity_poly.pdbx_strand_id
1 'polypeptide(L)'
;MVSKLPDQLLVPILTVLLREWQALLAISQRLTATFVKSQPQGIFEVLDYDSTLELLDSKGKKAVFRRRQKVRFLQDHVIAFQDYAWGDGDPLADYKIAPGVEVDRYKEGDRWNLLISLRETKSRGDIEEFHIERSVRNGFTQPTEWRQTEIWLTTHRLRLAIIFPKTRHCTRALLHKRSVDKTVELDGEHIQPLPDGRQIVTWEERHPKRAEIYTIRWEW
;
A
#
# COMPACT_ATOMS: atom_id res chain seq x y z
N MET A 1 50.15 31.75 -48.44
CA MET A 1 48.97 31.70 -49.34
C MET A 1 47.94 30.81 -48.65
N VAL A 2 47.04 31.39 -47.85
CA VAL A 2 46.08 30.63 -47.04
C VAL A 2 44.86 30.35 -47.92
N SER A 3 44.67 29.08 -48.31
CA SER A 3 43.53 28.66 -49.13
C SER A 3 42.24 28.80 -48.33
N LYS A 4 41.40 29.77 -48.69
CA LYS A 4 40.01 29.83 -48.21
C LYS A 4 39.29 28.60 -48.76
N LEU A 5 38.94 27.65 -47.90
CA LEU A 5 37.92 26.66 -48.25
C LEU A 5 36.63 27.44 -48.58
N PRO A 6 35.92 27.10 -49.67
CA PRO A 6 34.69 27.80 -50.04
C PRO A 6 33.62 27.53 -48.98
N ASP A 7 33.12 28.61 -48.36
CA ASP A 7 32.06 28.59 -47.32
C ASP A 7 30.82 27.78 -47.73
N GLN A 8 30.61 27.55 -49.03
CA GLN A 8 29.51 26.78 -49.60
C GLN A 8 29.57 25.27 -49.30
N LEU A 9 30.72 24.70 -48.94
CA LEU A 9 30.85 23.28 -48.58
C LEU A 9 30.80 23.00 -47.08
N LEU A 10 31.02 24.02 -46.23
CA LEU A 10 31.02 23.86 -44.78
C LEU A 10 29.62 23.69 -44.20
N VAL A 11 28.63 24.38 -44.76
CA VAL A 11 27.23 24.31 -44.33
C VAL A 11 26.66 22.89 -44.47
N PRO A 12 26.72 22.20 -45.64
CA PRO A 12 26.16 20.85 -45.76
C PRO A 12 26.86 19.83 -44.85
N ILE A 13 28.18 19.93 -44.66
CA ILE A 13 28.94 19.04 -43.77
C ILE A 13 28.54 19.24 -42.30
N LEU A 14 28.43 20.49 -41.85
CA LEU A 14 27.92 20.82 -40.52
C LEU A 14 26.49 20.34 -40.32
N THR A 15 25.65 20.42 -41.35
CA THR A 15 24.24 19.99 -41.27
C THR A 15 24.11 18.47 -41.13
N VAL A 16 24.92 17.70 -41.86
CA VAL A 16 24.96 16.23 -41.73
C VAL A 16 25.47 15.82 -40.35
N LEU A 17 26.57 16.43 -39.89
CA LEU A 17 27.10 16.17 -38.55
C LEU A 17 26.07 16.51 -37.46
N LEU A 18 25.40 17.67 -37.54
CA LEU A 18 24.38 18.07 -36.57
C LEU A 18 23.18 17.10 -36.54
N ARG A 19 22.76 16.58 -37.70
CA ARG A 19 21.67 15.61 -37.83
C ARG A 19 22.02 14.25 -37.21
N GLU A 20 23.25 13.79 -37.38
CA GLU A 20 23.72 12.55 -36.76
C GLU A 20 23.85 12.68 -35.24
N TRP A 21 24.30 13.84 -34.75
CA TRP A 21 24.32 14.16 -33.32
C TRP A 21 22.92 14.19 -32.70
N GLN A 22 21.91 14.72 -33.40
CA GLN A 22 20.52 14.68 -32.95
C GLN A 22 19.97 13.25 -32.87
N ALA A 23 20.32 12.38 -33.81
CA ALA A 23 19.93 10.97 -33.77
C ALA A 23 20.56 10.24 -32.57
N LEU A 24 21.84 10.49 -32.29
CA LEU A 24 22.53 9.94 -31.12
C LEU A 24 21.95 10.46 -29.80
N LEU A 25 21.59 11.75 -29.72
CA LEU A 25 20.89 12.32 -28.56
C LEU A 25 19.49 11.70 -28.37
N ALA A 26 18.74 11.48 -29.45
CA ALA A 26 17.43 10.84 -29.37
C ALA A 26 17.53 9.37 -28.91
N ILE A 27 18.56 8.64 -29.36
CA ILE A 27 18.84 7.27 -28.91
C ILE A 27 19.26 7.28 -27.43
N SER A 28 20.16 8.17 -27.01
CA SER A 28 20.58 8.26 -25.61
C SER A 28 19.42 8.68 -24.70
N GLN A 29 18.56 9.59 -25.13
CA GLN A 29 17.33 9.95 -24.41
C GLN A 29 16.34 8.79 -24.32
N ARG A 30 16.18 7.97 -25.37
CA ARG A 30 15.34 6.76 -25.33
C ARG A 30 15.92 5.68 -24.43
N LEU A 31 17.24 5.47 -24.48
CA LEU A 31 17.92 4.52 -23.59
C LEU A 31 17.82 4.98 -22.14
N THR A 32 18.15 6.24 -21.84
CA THR A 32 18.03 6.81 -20.49
C THR A 32 16.58 6.83 -20.00
N ALA A 33 15.59 7.18 -20.83
CA ALA A 33 14.18 7.10 -20.44
C ALA A 33 13.73 5.65 -20.16
N THR A 34 14.25 4.66 -20.89
CA THR A 34 13.99 3.23 -20.63
C THR A 34 14.69 2.77 -19.34
N PHE A 35 15.90 3.24 -19.06
CA PHE A 35 16.65 2.98 -17.82
C PHE A 35 16.06 3.70 -16.59
N VAL A 36 15.49 4.89 -16.76
CA VAL A 36 14.83 5.65 -15.69
C VAL A 36 13.42 5.11 -15.42
N LYS A 37 12.69 4.65 -16.45
CA LYS A 37 11.39 3.96 -16.28
C LYS A 37 11.50 2.61 -15.58
N SER A 38 12.68 1.98 -15.56
CA SER A 38 12.90 0.68 -14.92
C SER A 38 13.36 0.77 -13.47
N GLN A 39 13.46 1.97 -12.88
CA GLN A 39 13.70 2.08 -11.45
C GLN A 39 12.45 1.65 -10.66
N PRO A 40 12.57 0.67 -9.75
CA PRO A 40 11.45 0.20 -8.95
C PRO A 40 10.90 1.35 -8.11
N GLN A 41 9.59 1.60 -8.21
CA GLN A 41 8.91 2.73 -7.58
C GLN A 41 8.69 2.54 -6.05
N GLY A 42 9.52 1.73 -5.39
CA GLY A 42 9.46 1.38 -3.98
C GLY A 42 10.52 0.35 -3.60
N ILE A 43 10.75 0.15 -2.29
CA ILE A 43 11.69 -0.85 -1.76
C ILE A 43 11.17 -2.28 -1.99
N PHE A 44 9.85 -2.45 -1.99
CA PHE A 44 9.16 -3.71 -2.27
C PHE A 44 7.80 -3.44 -2.92
N GLU A 45 7.23 -4.47 -3.55
CA GLU A 45 5.83 -4.50 -3.99
C GLU A 45 5.03 -5.49 -3.14
N VAL A 46 3.72 -5.28 -3.03
CA VAL A 46 2.81 -6.13 -2.27
C VAL A 46 2.09 -7.08 -3.21
N LEU A 47 2.41 -8.37 -3.13
CA LEU A 47 1.78 -9.41 -3.94
C LEU A 47 0.38 -9.74 -3.44
N ASP A 48 0.19 -9.75 -2.12
CA ASP A 48 -1.10 -10.04 -1.49
C ASP A 48 -1.20 -9.27 -0.17
N TYR A 49 -2.22 -8.45 -0.03
CA TYR A 49 -2.57 -7.74 1.20
C TYR A 49 -3.91 -8.28 1.68
N ASP A 50 -3.90 -9.05 2.77
CA ASP A 50 -5.12 -9.57 3.40
C ASP A 50 -5.19 -9.09 4.84
N SER A 51 -6.33 -8.56 5.25
CA SER A 51 -6.45 -7.90 6.54
C SER A 51 -7.85 -8.00 7.11
N THR A 52 -7.93 -8.41 8.37
CA THR A 52 -9.17 -8.62 9.10
C THR A 52 -9.19 -7.79 10.37
N LEU A 53 -10.22 -6.98 10.54
CA LEU A 53 -10.56 -6.33 11.80
C LEU A 53 -11.65 -7.15 12.48
N GLU A 54 -11.38 -7.68 13.67
CA GLU A 54 -12.34 -8.46 14.45
C GLU A 54 -12.79 -7.67 15.68
N LEU A 55 -14.07 -7.33 15.72
CA LEU A 55 -14.70 -6.61 16.82
C LEU A 55 -15.15 -7.65 17.87
N LEU A 56 -14.54 -7.60 19.07
CA LEU A 56 -14.66 -8.67 20.07
C LEU A 56 -15.83 -8.46 21.05
N ASP A 57 -16.35 -7.24 21.15
CA ASP A 57 -17.47 -6.91 22.03
C ASP A 57 -18.44 -5.93 21.37
N SER A 58 -19.70 -5.97 21.80
CA SER A 58 -20.78 -5.11 21.26
C SER A 58 -20.61 -3.63 21.58
N LYS A 59 -19.76 -3.27 22.55
CA LYS A 59 -19.48 -1.86 22.86
C LYS A 59 -18.30 -1.34 22.03
N GLY A 60 -17.69 -2.19 21.20
CA GLY A 60 -16.48 -1.96 20.40
C GLY A 60 -15.30 -1.41 21.19
N LYS A 61 -15.20 -1.83 22.46
CA LYS A 61 -14.07 -1.45 23.34
C LYS A 61 -12.83 -2.30 23.10
N LYS A 62 -12.97 -3.46 22.47
CA LYS A 62 -11.89 -4.39 22.16
C LYS A 62 -12.04 -4.86 20.73
N ALA A 63 -10.97 -4.74 19.97
CA ALA A 63 -10.87 -5.33 18.65
C ALA A 63 -9.46 -5.88 18.44
N VAL A 64 -9.34 -6.83 17.52
CA VAL A 64 -8.05 -7.34 17.05
C VAL A 64 -7.97 -7.14 15.56
N PHE A 65 -6.92 -6.47 15.12
CA PHE A 65 -6.59 -6.32 13.72
C PHE A 65 -5.48 -7.31 13.36
N ARG A 66 -5.71 -8.11 12.33
CA ARG A 66 -4.72 -9.03 11.75
C ARG A 66 -4.46 -8.66 10.31
N ARG A 67 -3.20 -8.69 9.90
CA ARG A 67 -2.78 -8.46 8.52
C ARG A 67 -1.75 -9.50 8.11
N ARG A 68 -1.99 -10.12 6.95
CA ARG A 68 -1.06 -10.98 6.24
C ARG A 68 -0.65 -10.25 4.97
N GLN A 69 0.63 -9.95 4.83
CA GLN A 69 1.14 -9.14 3.74
C GLN A 69 2.31 -9.85 3.07
N LYS A 70 2.08 -10.39 1.89
CA LYS A 70 3.10 -11.03 1.07
C LYS A 70 3.75 -9.99 0.18
N VAL A 71 5.05 -9.81 0.30
CA VAL A 71 5.81 -8.80 -0.46
C VAL A 71 6.91 -9.43 -1.29
N ARG A 72 7.33 -8.74 -2.35
CA ARG A 72 8.55 -9.04 -3.09
C ARG A 72 9.49 -7.85 -3.00
N PHE A 73 10.73 -8.08 -2.56
CA PHE A 73 11.74 -7.03 -2.47
C PHE A 73 12.21 -6.62 -3.86
N LEU A 74 12.30 -5.32 -4.10
CA LEU A 74 12.71 -4.73 -5.37
C LEU A 74 14.12 -4.14 -5.30
N GLN A 75 14.80 -4.27 -4.16
CA GLN A 75 16.13 -3.76 -3.90
C GLN A 75 16.94 -4.79 -3.12
N ASP A 76 18.26 -4.70 -3.26
CA ASP A 76 19.19 -5.46 -2.43
C ASP A 76 19.44 -4.74 -1.10
N HIS A 77 19.92 -5.50 -0.13
CA HIS A 77 20.33 -4.99 1.18
C HIS A 77 19.20 -4.37 2.03
N VAL A 78 17.97 -4.87 1.88
CA VAL A 78 16.84 -4.40 2.69
C VAL A 78 16.90 -5.04 4.07
N ILE A 79 16.96 -4.21 5.12
CA ILE A 79 17.11 -4.68 6.52
C ILE A 79 15.93 -4.29 7.43
N ALA A 80 15.02 -3.47 6.92
CA ALA A 80 13.92 -2.92 7.69
C ALA A 80 12.63 -2.84 6.87
N PHE A 81 11.51 -2.86 7.58
CA PHE A 81 10.15 -2.70 7.07
C PHE A 81 9.44 -1.63 7.90
N GLN A 82 8.54 -0.87 7.28
CA GLN A 82 7.76 0.15 7.97
C GLN A 82 6.28 -0.23 7.98
N ASP A 83 5.67 -0.13 9.14
CA ASP A 83 4.23 -0.28 9.32
C ASP A 83 3.61 1.02 9.84
N TYR A 84 2.32 1.18 9.58
CA TYR A 84 1.53 2.33 9.98
C TYR A 84 0.24 1.88 10.64
N ALA A 85 -0.13 2.58 11.71
CA ALA A 85 -1.40 2.39 12.38
C ALA A 85 -2.04 3.73 12.76
N TRP A 86 -3.34 3.82 12.64
CA TRP A 86 -4.15 4.97 13.05
C TRP A 86 -5.56 4.49 13.40
N GLY A 87 -6.36 5.40 13.93
CA GLY A 87 -7.73 5.16 14.39
C GLY A 87 -7.97 5.73 15.79
N ASP A 88 -9.23 5.69 16.20
CA ASP A 88 -9.67 6.18 17.50
C ASP A 88 -9.21 5.25 18.65
N GLY A 89 -9.22 5.80 19.86
CA GLY A 89 -8.81 5.08 21.07
C GLY A 89 -7.30 4.78 21.10
N ASP A 90 -6.96 3.56 21.52
CA ASP A 90 -5.59 3.05 21.52
C ASP A 90 -5.43 2.00 20.42
N PRO A 91 -4.96 2.38 19.22
CA PRO A 91 -4.85 1.51 18.05
C PRO A 91 -3.71 0.48 18.14
N LEU A 92 -2.83 0.58 19.14
CA LEU A 92 -1.64 -0.26 19.30
C LEU A 92 -1.49 -0.77 20.74
N ALA A 93 -2.62 -1.07 21.39
CA ALA A 93 -2.68 -1.53 22.77
C ALA A 93 -1.89 -2.83 23.03
N ASP A 94 -1.78 -3.66 22.01
CA ASP A 94 -0.80 -4.74 21.87
C ASP A 94 -0.37 -4.78 20.40
N TYR A 95 0.87 -5.14 20.11
CA TYR A 95 1.41 -5.24 18.75
C TYR A 95 2.38 -6.41 18.64
N LYS A 96 2.18 -7.22 17.61
CA LYS A 96 3.01 -8.37 17.29
C LYS A 96 3.27 -8.39 15.80
N ILE A 97 4.48 -8.76 15.43
CA ILE A 97 4.87 -8.94 14.04
C ILE A 97 5.79 -10.17 13.91
N ALA A 98 5.64 -10.89 12.80
CA ALA A 98 6.58 -11.90 12.34
C ALA A 98 6.59 -11.94 10.80
N PRO A 99 7.75 -12.12 10.14
CA PRO A 99 9.08 -12.07 10.72
C PRO A 99 9.50 -10.64 11.09
N GLY A 100 10.62 -10.55 11.82
CA GLY A 100 11.17 -9.29 12.29
C GLY A 100 10.75 -8.91 13.71
N VAL A 101 11.21 -7.75 14.15
CA VAL A 101 10.97 -7.22 15.49
C VAL A 101 10.76 -5.71 15.40
N GLU A 102 9.75 -5.19 16.09
CA GLU A 102 9.59 -3.75 16.29
C GLU A 102 10.80 -3.20 17.05
N VAL A 103 11.50 -2.24 16.45
CA VAL A 103 12.71 -1.62 17.04
C VAL A 103 12.51 -0.15 17.38
N ASP A 104 11.49 0.51 16.82
CA ASP A 104 11.10 1.86 17.18
C ASP A 104 9.62 2.12 16.85
N ARG A 105 9.01 3.04 17.60
CA ARG A 105 7.63 3.49 17.42
C ARG A 105 7.49 4.95 17.82
N TYR A 106 6.97 5.76 16.90
CA TYR A 106 6.72 7.17 17.14
C TYR A 106 5.43 7.62 16.47
N LYS A 107 4.85 8.71 16.98
CA LYS A 107 3.62 9.30 16.46
C LYS A 107 3.94 10.54 15.62
N GLU A 108 3.36 10.63 14.45
CA GLU A 108 3.44 11.77 13.54
C GLU A 108 2.00 12.17 13.17
N GLY A 109 1.53 13.29 13.70
CA GLY A 109 0.12 13.69 13.57
C GLY A 109 -0.81 12.67 14.24
N ASP A 110 -1.74 12.12 13.46
CA ASP A 110 -2.70 11.08 13.87
C ASP A 110 -2.19 9.65 13.62
N ARG A 111 -1.06 9.50 12.92
CA ARG A 111 -0.48 8.22 12.51
C ARG A 111 0.63 7.78 13.44
N TRP A 112 0.62 6.51 13.81
CA TRP A 112 1.75 5.81 14.40
C TRP A 112 2.61 5.21 13.30
N ASN A 113 3.91 5.46 13.37
CA ASN A 113 4.94 4.87 12.54
C ASN A 113 5.67 3.81 13.37
N LEU A 114 5.78 2.60 12.83
CA LEU A 114 6.54 1.50 13.45
C LEU A 114 7.69 1.11 12.53
N LEU A 115 8.90 1.10 13.08
CA LEU A 115 10.08 0.59 12.41
C LEU A 115 10.31 -0.85 12.82
N ILE A 116 10.37 -1.74 11.84
CA ILE A 116 10.56 -3.18 12.03
C ILE A 116 11.92 -3.56 11.48
N SER A 117 12.77 -4.14 12.32
CA SER A 117 14.01 -4.79 11.87
C SER A 117 13.69 -6.18 11.36
N LEU A 118 14.15 -6.52 10.15
CA LEU A 118 13.96 -7.84 9.56
C LEU A 118 14.85 -8.92 10.19
N ARG A 119 15.84 -8.53 11.00
CA ARG A 119 16.89 -9.40 11.59
C ARG A 119 17.76 -10.15 10.59
N GLU A 120 17.50 -9.95 9.30
CA GLU A 120 18.22 -10.50 8.17
C GLU A 120 18.27 -9.44 7.08
N THR A 121 19.22 -9.59 6.16
CA THR A 121 19.30 -8.77 4.96
C THR A 121 18.57 -9.48 3.82
N LYS A 122 17.58 -8.82 3.23
CA LYS A 122 16.84 -9.32 2.08
C LYS A 122 17.41 -8.76 0.77
N SER A 123 17.37 -9.58 -0.26
CA SER A 123 17.87 -9.30 -1.60
C SER A 123 16.73 -9.05 -2.58
N ARG A 124 17.04 -8.45 -3.73
CA ARG A 124 16.07 -8.24 -4.80
C ARG A 124 15.50 -9.58 -5.25
N GLY A 125 14.18 -9.64 -5.35
CA GLY A 125 13.44 -10.83 -5.77
C GLY A 125 13.02 -11.74 -4.62
N ASP A 126 13.59 -11.58 -3.42
CA ASP A 126 13.15 -12.31 -2.24
C ASP A 126 11.67 -12.02 -1.96
N ILE A 127 10.97 -13.04 -1.48
CA ILE A 127 9.56 -12.96 -1.09
C ILE A 127 9.47 -13.21 0.41
N GLU A 128 8.74 -12.36 1.10
CA GLU A 128 8.50 -12.48 2.54
C GLU A 128 7.02 -12.30 2.85
N GLU A 129 6.53 -13.00 3.86
CA GLU A 129 5.15 -12.89 4.32
C GLU A 129 5.09 -12.37 5.75
N PHE A 130 4.62 -11.13 5.90
CA PHE A 130 4.46 -10.50 7.21
C PHE A 130 3.10 -10.81 7.80
N HIS A 131 3.10 -11.28 9.04
CA HIS A 131 1.95 -11.48 9.91
C HIS A 131 1.98 -10.43 11.00
N ILE A 132 1.04 -9.50 10.96
CA ILE A 132 0.90 -8.41 11.92
C ILE A 132 -0.40 -8.60 12.68
N GLU A 133 -0.32 -8.52 13.99
CA GLU A 133 -1.48 -8.52 14.88
C GLU A 133 -1.38 -7.32 15.81
N ARG A 134 -2.47 -6.54 15.92
CA ARG A 134 -2.58 -5.49 16.92
C ARG A 134 -3.93 -5.53 17.63
N SER A 135 -3.91 -5.28 18.93
CA SER A 135 -5.12 -5.05 19.69
C SER A 135 -5.48 -3.57 19.69
N VAL A 136 -6.77 -3.27 19.55
CA VAL A 136 -7.32 -1.92 19.61
C VAL A 136 -8.22 -1.82 20.84
N ARG A 137 -8.01 -0.78 21.66
CA ARG A 137 -8.86 -0.49 22.82
C ARG A 137 -9.66 0.79 22.61
N ASN A 138 -10.96 0.74 22.90
CA ASN A 138 -11.90 1.86 22.78
C ASN A 138 -11.92 2.53 21.39
N GLY A 139 -11.62 1.77 20.32
CA GLY A 139 -11.49 2.34 18.98
C GLY A 139 -12.77 2.32 18.14
N PHE A 140 -13.82 1.60 18.58
CA PHE A 140 -15.07 1.46 17.80
C PHE A 140 -16.29 1.65 18.71
N THR A 141 -16.43 2.80 19.34
CA THR A 141 -17.47 3.03 20.38
C THR A 141 -18.71 3.79 19.89
N GLN A 142 -18.70 4.25 18.65
CA GLN A 142 -19.72 5.06 18.01
C GLN A 142 -20.78 4.20 17.27
N PRO A 143 -21.94 4.78 16.93
CA PRO A 143 -22.96 4.12 16.10
C PRO A 143 -22.52 3.95 14.63
N THR A 144 -21.67 4.84 14.14
CA THR A 144 -21.08 4.77 12.81
C THR A 144 -19.58 4.78 12.93
N GLU A 145 -18.96 3.80 12.31
CA GLU A 145 -17.54 3.52 12.47
C GLU A 145 -16.86 3.35 11.11
N TRP A 146 -15.54 3.31 11.12
CA TRP A 146 -14.76 3.25 9.90
C TRP A 146 -13.44 2.51 10.06
N ARG A 147 -12.95 2.00 8.94
CA ARG A 147 -11.64 1.38 8.79
C ARG A 147 -11.05 1.86 7.47
N GLN A 148 -9.88 2.48 7.55
CA GLN A 148 -9.16 3.00 6.38
C GLN A 148 -7.94 2.12 6.07
N THR A 149 -7.58 2.04 4.80
CA THR A 149 -6.33 1.43 4.32
C THR A 149 -5.78 2.26 3.17
N GLU A 150 -4.49 2.59 3.25
CA GLU A 150 -3.79 3.42 2.27
C GLU A 150 -2.82 2.57 1.44
N ILE A 151 -2.87 2.73 0.11
CA ILE A 151 -2.08 1.93 -0.82
C ILE A 151 -0.89 2.74 -1.32
N TRP A 152 0.19 2.77 -0.54
CA TRP A 152 1.41 3.50 -0.89
C TRP A 152 2.28 2.80 -1.93
N LEU A 153 2.24 1.47 -1.92
CA LEU A 153 3.08 0.61 -2.75
C LEU A 153 2.27 -0.05 -3.86
N THR A 154 2.94 -0.44 -4.94
CA THR A 154 2.34 -1.32 -5.96
C THR A 154 1.80 -2.56 -5.27
N THR A 155 0.48 -2.75 -5.37
CA THR A 155 -0.23 -3.84 -4.71
C THR A 155 -1.01 -4.63 -5.77
N HIS A 156 -0.85 -5.94 -5.80
CA HIS A 156 -1.48 -6.81 -6.81
C HIS A 156 -2.89 -7.23 -6.38
N ARG A 157 -3.09 -7.48 -5.09
CA ARG A 157 -4.38 -7.84 -4.51
C ARG A 157 -4.54 -7.22 -3.13
N LEU A 158 -5.72 -6.66 -2.88
CA LEU A 158 -6.13 -6.10 -1.61
C LEU A 158 -7.43 -6.75 -1.18
N ARG A 159 -7.42 -7.39 -0.01
CA ARG A 159 -8.59 -7.92 0.66
C ARG A 159 -8.73 -7.30 2.05
N LEU A 160 -9.92 -6.75 2.30
CA LEU A 160 -10.32 -6.16 3.57
C LEU A 160 -11.49 -6.95 4.14
N ALA A 161 -11.40 -7.33 5.41
CA ALA A 161 -12.48 -7.96 6.15
C ALA A 161 -12.73 -7.26 7.49
N ILE A 162 -13.99 -7.28 7.92
CA ILE A 162 -14.44 -6.83 9.24
C ILE A 162 -15.37 -7.90 9.80
N ILE A 163 -15.05 -8.45 10.97
CA ILE A 163 -15.88 -9.44 11.68
C ILE A 163 -16.56 -8.74 12.85
N PHE A 164 -17.87 -8.89 12.92
CA PHE A 164 -18.75 -8.27 13.90
C PHE A 164 -19.11 -9.26 15.02
N PRO A 165 -19.32 -8.79 16.27
CA PRO A 165 -19.74 -9.65 17.36
C PRO A 165 -21.18 -10.12 17.14
N LYS A 166 -21.51 -11.35 17.59
CA LYS A 166 -22.85 -11.97 17.46
C LYS A 166 -24.00 -11.11 18.01
N THR A 167 -23.72 -10.23 18.95
CA THR A 167 -24.72 -9.38 19.62
C THR A 167 -24.84 -7.99 19.00
N ARG A 168 -24.02 -7.65 17.99
CA ARG A 168 -24.06 -6.36 17.30
C ARG A 168 -23.55 -6.50 15.88
N HIS A 169 -24.48 -6.73 14.96
CA HIS A 169 -24.21 -6.94 13.54
C HIS A 169 -24.13 -5.61 12.80
N CYS A 170 -23.39 -5.61 11.70
CA CYS A 170 -23.45 -4.57 10.69
C CYS A 170 -24.85 -4.53 10.07
N THR A 171 -25.49 -3.36 10.11
CA THR A 171 -26.76 -3.09 9.42
C THR A 171 -26.53 -2.49 8.04
N ARG A 172 -25.43 -1.74 7.87
CA ARG A 172 -25.07 -1.09 6.62
C ARG A 172 -23.57 -0.92 6.51
N ALA A 173 -22.99 -1.18 5.34
CA ALA A 173 -21.58 -0.95 5.07
C ALA A 173 -21.40 -0.20 3.74
N LEU A 174 -20.48 0.75 3.72
CA LEU A 174 -20.15 1.59 2.57
C LEU A 174 -18.64 1.56 2.35
N LEU A 175 -18.20 1.38 1.11
CA LEU A 175 -16.83 1.58 0.68
C LEU A 175 -16.69 2.96 0.05
N HIS A 176 -15.81 3.78 0.58
CA HIS A 176 -15.38 5.04 -0.02
C HIS A 176 -14.00 4.91 -0.66
N LYS A 177 -13.86 5.33 -1.92
CA LYS A 177 -12.59 5.44 -2.65
C LYS A 177 -12.25 6.92 -2.82
N ARG A 178 -11.17 7.38 -2.17
CA ARG A 178 -10.85 8.81 -2.08
C ARG A 178 -10.57 9.47 -3.43
N SER A 179 -9.82 8.83 -4.33
CA SER A 179 -9.33 9.50 -5.54
C SER A 179 -10.41 9.86 -6.56
N VAL A 180 -11.56 9.19 -6.51
CA VAL A 180 -12.72 9.41 -7.38
C VAL A 180 -13.93 9.91 -6.61
N ASP A 181 -13.77 10.17 -5.32
CA ASP A 181 -14.84 10.49 -4.36
C ASP A 181 -16.09 9.61 -4.53
N LYS A 182 -15.86 8.31 -4.74
CA LYS A 182 -16.93 7.34 -5.03
C LYS A 182 -17.26 6.56 -3.78
N THR A 183 -18.54 6.53 -3.44
CA THR A 183 -19.08 5.66 -2.39
C THR A 183 -19.88 4.53 -3.04
N VAL A 184 -19.64 3.30 -2.59
CA VAL A 184 -20.32 2.09 -3.04
C VAL A 184 -20.88 1.37 -1.82
N GLU A 185 -22.15 0.99 -1.86
CA GLU A 185 -22.74 0.18 -0.79
C GLU A 185 -22.26 -1.27 -0.90
N LEU A 186 -21.88 -1.86 0.23
CA LEU A 186 -21.49 -3.26 0.34
C LEU A 186 -22.70 -4.05 0.79
N ASP A 187 -23.25 -4.88 -0.10
CA ASP A 187 -24.51 -5.60 0.06
C ASP A 187 -24.30 -7.12 0.26
N GLY A 188 -25.34 -7.93 0.02
CA GLY A 188 -25.43 -9.34 0.44
C GLY A 188 -24.29 -10.26 -0.02
N GLU A 189 -23.58 -9.95 -1.10
CA GLU A 189 -22.38 -10.73 -1.50
C GLU A 189 -21.18 -10.43 -0.59
N HIS A 190 -21.10 -9.20 -0.08
CA HIS A 190 -20.03 -8.70 0.77
C HIS A 190 -20.29 -8.97 2.25
N ILE A 191 -21.57 -9.05 2.66
CA ILE A 191 -22.00 -9.25 4.04
C ILE A 191 -22.50 -10.68 4.22
N GLN A 192 -21.75 -11.50 4.96
CA GLN A 192 -22.04 -12.92 5.11
C GLN A 192 -22.16 -13.32 6.59
N PRO A 193 -23.11 -14.20 6.96
CA PRO A 193 -23.13 -14.80 8.28
C PRO A 193 -21.98 -15.81 8.44
N LEU A 194 -21.43 -15.90 9.65
CA LEU A 194 -20.46 -16.93 10.03
C LEU A 194 -21.16 -18.06 10.82
N PRO A 195 -20.63 -19.30 10.81
CA PRO A 195 -21.25 -20.45 11.48
C PRO A 195 -21.49 -20.29 12.99
N ASP A 196 -20.69 -19.45 13.66
CA ASP A 196 -20.82 -19.15 15.09
C ASP A 196 -21.87 -18.06 15.40
N GLY A 197 -22.57 -17.57 14.38
CA GLY A 197 -23.58 -16.53 14.47
C GLY A 197 -23.02 -15.11 14.42
N ARG A 198 -21.71 -14.92 14.20
CA ARG A 198 -21.14 -13.62 13.86
C ARG A 198 -21.42 -13.26 12.40
N GLN A 199 -20.99 -12.07 12.00
CA GLN A 199 -21.12 -11.59 10.64
C GLN A 199 -19.78 -11.08 10.15
N ILE A 200 -19.48 -11.26 8.87
CA ILE A 200 -18.29 -10.73 8.21
C ILE A 200 -18.70 -9.83 7.05
N VAL A 201 -18.06 -8.67 6.96
CA VAL A 201 -18.06 -7.81 5.77
C VAL A 201 -16.72 -7.99 5.07
N THR A 202 -16.72 -8.41 3.81
CA THR A 202 -15.51 -8.60 3.00
C THR A 202 -15.58 -7.75 1.75
N TRP A 203 -14.44 -7.16 1.36
CA TRP A 203 -14.27 -6.48 0.08
C TRP A 203 -12.88 -6.78 -0.49
N GLU A 204 -12.78 -6.89 -1.82
CA GLU A 204 -11.54 -7.19 -2.52
C GLU A 204 -11.38 -6.34 -3.80
N GLU A 205 -10.14 -5.99 -4.11
CA GLU A 205 -9.75 -5.33 -5.36
C GLU A 205 -8.43 -5.92 -5.87
N ARG A 206 -8.37 -6.12 -7.19
CA ARG A 206 -7.14 -6.49 -7.90
C ARG A 206 -6.49 -5.25 -8.48
N HIS A 207 -5.18 -5.15 -8.35
CA HIS A 207 -4.38 -4.00 -8.79
C HIS A 207 -4.95 -2.67 -8.28
N PRO A 208 -5.20 -2.52 -6.95
CA PRO A 208 -5.66 -1.25 -6.40
C PRO A 208 -4.72 -0.10 -6.79
N LYS A 209 -5.32 1.07 -7.04
CA LYS A 209 -4.59 2.24 -7.50
C LYS A 209 -3.60 2.70 -6.42
N ARG A 210 -2.36 3.01 -6.82
CA ARG A 210 -1.36 3.59 -5.91
C ARG A 210 -1.80 4.98 -5.43
N ALA A 211 -1.46 5.30 -4.19
CA ALA A 211 -1.90 6.47 -3.45
C ALA A 211 -3.43 6.57 -3.29
N GLU A 212 -4.15 5.45 -3.45
CA GLU A 212 -5.57 5.38 -3.13
C GLU A 212 -5.78 5.13 -1.64
N ILE A 213 -6.90 5.65 -1.14
CA ILE A 213 -7.37 5.41 0.21
C ILE A 213 -8.73 4.72 0.10
N TYR A 214 -8.82 3.52 0.68
CA TYR A 214 -10.04 2.75 0.78
C TYR A 214 -10.55 2.83 2.22
N THR A 215 -11.77 3.32 2.39
CA THR A 215 -12.40 3.41 3.71
C THR A 215 -13.69 2.63 3.71
N ILE A 216 -13.75 1.55 4.49
CA ILE A 216 -15.01 0.86 4.79
C ILE A 216 -15.62 1.55 6.00
N ARG A 217 -16.79 2.16 5.83
CA ARG A 217 -17.63 2.73 6.88
C ARG A 217 -18.80 1.80 7.15
N TRP A 218 -19.23 1.69 8.40
CA TRP A 218 -20.38 0.85 8.73
C TRP A 218 -21.24 1.45 9.84
N GLU A 219 -22.48 0.96 9.90
CA GLU A 219 -23.46 1.19 10.95
C GLU A 219 -23.81 -0.16 11.61
N TRP A 220 -24.05 -0.15 12.92
CA TRP A 220 -24.22 -1.34 13.76
C TRP A 220 -24.90 -1.07 15.11
#